data_AF-A0A838EB80-F1
#
_entry.id   AF-A0A838EB80-F1
#
_cell.length_a   1.000
_cell.length_b   1.000
_cell.length_c   1.000
_cell.angle_alpha   90.00
_cell.angle_beta   90.00
_cell.angle_gamma   90.00
#
_symmetry.space_group_name_H-M   'P 1'
#
loop_
_entity.id
_entity.type
_entity.pdbx_description
1 polymer ?
#
loop_
_entity_poly.entity_id
_entity_poly.type
_entity_poly.pdbx_seq_one_letter_code
_entity_poly.pdbx_strand_id
1 'polypeptide(L)'
;MPHLEYAQGHILITVSTKKGLFLLSSADRQSWHIRGPLLRGHRIFNAIIDPRNNYRLFAADNGDFFGSFIRYSDDFGETWLEPERGLQFSAESGEKLNAIWLIEPGRATEPDVLYA
;
A
#
# COMPACT_ATOMS: atom_id res chain seq x y z
N MET A 1 -22.82 -5.10 -5.35
CA MET A 1 -22.56 -4.62 -3.97
C MET A 1 -22.05 -3.19 -4.10
N PRO A 2 -22.55 -2.21 -3.34
CA PRO A 2 -22.09 -0.84 -3.57
C PRO A 2 -20.65 -0.73 -3.07
N HIS A 3 -19.80 -0.28 -3.99
CA HIS A 3 -18.48 0.27 -3.76
C HIS A 3 -18.52 1.16 -2.52
N LEU A 4 -17.72 0.88 -1.50
CA LEU A 4 -17.60 1.78 -0.36
C LEU A 4 -16.76 2.97 -0.83
N GLU A 5 -17.38 3.87 -1.59
CA GLU A 5 -16.83 5.19 -1.89
C GLU A 5 -16.77 5.94 -0.56
N TYR A 6 -15.56 6.17 -0.06
CA TYR A 6 -15.36 6.99 1.12
C TYR A 6 -15.78 8.41 0.77
N ALA A 7 -16.90 8.86 1.34
CA ALA A 7 -17.41 10.19 1.09
C ALA A 7 -16.39 11.26 1.51
N GLN A 8 -16.44 12.40 0.83
CA GLN A 8 -15.58 13.54 1.18
C GLN A 8 -15.73 13.90 2.66
N GLY A 9 -14.61 14.09 3.35
CA GLY A 9 -14.56 14.36 4.79
C GLY A 9 -14.37 13.10 5.66
N HIS A 10 -14.46 11.90 5.09
CA HIS A 10 -14.03 10.69 5.78
C HIS A 10 -12.51 10.66 5.97
N ILE A 11 -12.09 10.14 7.12
CA ILE A 11 -10.69 9.87 7.43
C ILE A 11 -10.41 8.41 7.14
N LEU A 12 -9.27 8.18 6.49
CA LEU A 12 -8.73 6.86 6.17
C LEU A 12 -7.37 6.71 6.83
N ILE A 13 -7.16 5.58 7.48
CA ILE A 13 -5.88 5.20 8.09
C ILE A 13 -5.49 3.81 7.58
N THR A 14 -4.26 3.71 7.07
CA THR A 14 -3.62 2.43 6.74
C THR A 14 -2.93 1.87 7.98
N VAL A 15 -3.22 0.61 8.32
CA VAL A 15 -2.55 -0.10 9.41
C VAL A 15 -1.83 -1.32 8.85
N SER A 16 -0.51 -1.18 8.69
CA SER A 16 0.37 -2.21 8.16
C SER A 16 0.82 -3.17 9.26
N THR A 17 0.80 -4.47 8.99
CA THR A 17 1.18 -5.50 9.98
C THR A 17 1.94 -6.64 9.33
N LYS A 18 2.57 -7.49 10.15
CA LYS A 18 3.15 -8.77 9.72
C LYS A 18 2.13 -9.80 9.21
N LYS A 19 0.83 -9.51 9.27
CA LYS A 19 -0.28 -10.43 8.89
C LYS A 19 -1.17 -9.88 7.76
N GLY A 20 -0.86 -8.70 7.25
CA GLY A 20 -1.61 -8.03 6.20
C GLY A 20 -1.81 -6.55 6.51
N LEU A 21 -2.64 -5.91 5.70
CA LEU A 21 -3.00 -4.51 5.77
C LEU A 21 -4.46 -4.36 6.23
N PHE A 22 -4.74 -3.35 7.05
CA PHE A 22 -6.10 -2.97 7.40
C PHE A 22 -6.35 -1.51 7.01
N LEU A 23 -7.59 -1.21 6.62
CA LEU A 23 -8.07 0.15 6.44
C LEU A 23 -9.05 0.48 7.55
N LEU A 24 -8.75 1.56 8.26
CA LEU A 24 -9.63 2.14 9.27
C LEU A 24 -10.27 3.38 8.66
N SER A 25 -11.59 3.48 8.77
CA SER A 25 -12.33 4.64 8.27
C SER A 25 -13.26 5.22 9.32
N SER A 26 -13.39 6.54 9.33
CA SER A 26 -14.25 7.26 10.28
C SER A 26 -14.75 8.57 9.69
N ALA A 27 -16.01 8.90 9.96
CA ALA A 27 -16.60 10.20 9.63
C ALA A 27 -16.41 11.25 10.73
N ASP A 28 -16.21 10.82 11.99
CA ASP A 28 -16.26 11.67 13.19
C ASP A 28 -14.98 11.61 14.06
N ARG A 29 -14.02 10.75 13.70
CA ARG A 29 -12.81 10.38 14.48
C ARG A 29 -13.07 9.68 15.81
N GLN A 30 -14.30 9.26 16.07
CA GLN A 30 -14.70 8.58 17.31
C GLN A 30 -15.13 7.15 17.02
N SER A 31 -15.96 6.97 15.99
CA SER A 31 -16.47 5.69 15.53
C SER A 31 -15.66 5.22 14.34
N TRP A 32 -15.10 4.01 14.41
CA TRP A 32 -14.19 3.47 13.39
C TRP A 32 -14.74 2.19 12.78
N HIS A 33 -14.80 2.14 11.45
CA HIS A 33 -15.01 0.91 10.70
C HIS A 33 -13.66 0.33 10.28
N ILE A 34 -13.46 -0.96 10.55
CA ILE A 34 -12.22 -1.68 10.24
C ILE A 34 -12.48 -2.65 9.09
N ARG A 35 -11.73 -2.51 7.98
CA ARG A 35 -11.73 -3.44 6.84
C ARG A 35 -10.40 -4.17 6.75
N GLY A 36 -10.44 -5.48 6.58
CA GLY A 36 -9.27 -6.33 6.38
C GLY A 36 -9.33 -7.67 7.15
N PRO A 37 -8.21 -8.42 7.23
CA PRO A 37 -6.93 -8.09 6.59
C PRO A 37 -7.03 -8.18 5.06
N LEU A 38 -6.66 -7.08 4.41
CA LEU A 38 -6.26 -7.04 3.00
C LEU A 38 -4.87 -7.67 2.90
N LEU A 39 -4.52 -8.25 1.73
CA LEU A 39 -3.25 -8.95 1.53
C LEU A 39 -2.98 -9.93 2.68
N ARG A 40 -3.97 -10.77 3.01
CA ARG A 40 -3.92 -11.66 4.18
C ARG A 40 -2.71 -12.59 4.10
N GLY A 41 -1.91 -12.62 5.16
CA GLY A 41 -0.72 -13.48 5.26
C GLY A 41 0.56 -12.83 4.71
N HIS A 42 0.44 -11.69 4.01
CA HIS A 42 1.57 -10.89 3.57
C HIS A 42 2.13 -10.05 4.72
N ARG A 43 3.40 -9.66 4.60
CA ARG A 43 4.10 -8.85 5.61
C ARG A 43 4.21 -7.42 5.09
N ILE A 44 3.24 -6.60 5.46
CA ILE A 44 3.19 -5.22 5.00
C ILE A 44 3.98 -4.36 5.99
N PHE A 45 5.07 -3.76 5.54
CA PHE A 45 5.92 -2.92 6.39
C PHE A 45 5.43 -1.48 6.36
N ASN A 46 4.95 -1.02 5.22
CA ASN A 46 4.39 0.31 5.04
C ASN A 46 3.29 0.29 3.99
N ALA A 47 2.31 1.19 4.13
CA ALA A 47 1.25 1.39 3.17
C ALA A 47 0.76 2.83 3.24
N ILE A 48 0.47 3.41 2.09
CA ILE A 48 0.08 4.81 1.94
C ILE A 48 -1.07 4.93 0.94
N ILE A 49 -1.87 5.99 1.07
CA ILE A 49 -2.85 6.40 0.07
C ILE A 49 -2.31 7.66 -0.59
N ASP A 50 -2.12 7.63 -1.90
CA ASP A 50 -1.64 8.77 -2.68
C ASP A 50 -2.84 9.58 -3.24
N PRO A 51 -3.13 10.77 -2.70
CA PRO A 51 -4.27 11.56 -3.15
C PRO A 51 -4.06 12.18 -4.55
N ARG A 52 -2.84 12.15 -5.10
CA ARG A 52 -2.53 12.79 -6.39
C ARG A 52 -3.17 12.05 -7.57
N ASN A 53 -3.34 10.73 -7.44
CA ASN A 53 -3.84 9.83 -8.48
C ASN A 53 -5.04 9.02 -7.99
N ASN A 54 -6.20 9.66 -7.86
CA ASN A 54 -7.46 9.01 -7.48
C ASN A 54 -7.37 8.15 -6.21
N TYR A 55 -6.59 8.59 -5.21
CA TYR A 55 -6.41 7.88 -3.94
C TYR A 55 -5.87 6.44 -4.09
N ARG A 56 -4.95 6.22 -5.03
CA ARG A 56 -4.26 4.93 -5.19
C ARG A 56 -3.60 4.49 -3.88
N LEU A 57 -3.93 3.27 -3.46
CA LEU A 57 -3.35 2.63 -2.28
C LEU A 57 -2.10 1.87 -2.69
N PHE A 58 -0.97 2.13 -2.03
CA PHE A 58 0.27 1.38 -2.20
C PHE A 58 0.60 0.59 -0.94
N ALA A 59 1.24 -0.57 -1.10
CA ALA A 59 1.71 -1.41 -0.01
C ALA A 59 3.11 -1.98 -0.30
N ALA A 60 4.03 -1.79 0.65
CA ALA A 60 5.34 -2.42 0.69
C ALA A 60 5.21 -3.83 1.29
N ASP A 61 5.08 -4.83 0.42
CA ASP A 61 4.97 -6.25 0.78
C ASP A 61 6.35 -6.91 0.80
N ASN A 62 6.80 -7.29 1.99
CA ASN A 62 8.10 -7.92 2.21
C ASN A 62 7.91 -9.40 2.55
N GLY A 63 7.51 -10.18 1.54
CA GLY A 63 7.26 -11.60 1.67
C GLY A 63 8.54 -12.40 1.94
N ASP A 64 8.44 -13.45 2.76
CA ASP A 64 9.60 -14.23 3.22
C ASP A 64 10.23 -15.09 2.09
N PHE A 65 9.52 -15.35 0.99
CA PHE A 65 9.93 -16.32 -0.04
C PHE A 65 10.22 -15.72 -1.42
N PHE A 66 9.49 -14.69 -1.83
CA PHE A 66 9.49 -14.19 -3.22
C PHE A 66 10.11 -12.79 -3.37
N GLY A 67 10.64 -12.23 -2.28
CA GLY A 67 11.26 -10.90 -2.25
C GLY A 67 10.30 -9.79 -1.85
N SER A 68 10.72 -8.55 -2.11
CA SER A 68 10.00 -7.33 -1.76
C SER A 68 9.28 -6.75 -2.95
N PHE A 69 7.99 -6.44 -2.78
CA PHE A 69 7.11 -5.95 -3.83
C PHE A 69 6.45 -4.64 -3.40
N ILE A 70 6.25 -3.74 -4.36
CA ILE A 70 5.28 -2.66 -4.23
C ILE A 70 4.02 -3.11 -4.94
N ARG A 71 2.96 -3.31 -4.17
CA ARG A 71 1.62 -3.59 -4.69
C ARG A 71 0.82 -2.31 -4.71
N TYR A 72 -0.11 -2.18 -5.64
CA TYR A 72 -1.05 -1.07 -5.61
C TYR A 72 -2.48 -1.50 -5.95
N SER A 73 -3.42 -0.65 -5.55
CA SER A 73 -4.84 -0.80 -5.77
C SER A 73 -5.47 0.56 -6.06
N ASP A 74 -6.37 0.58 -7.05
CA ASP A 74 -7.16 1.75 -7.46
C ASP A 74 -8.59 1.75 -6.89
N ASP A 75 -8.94 0.74 -6.10
CA ASP A 75 -10.28 0.52 -5.53
C ASP A 75 -10.21 0.28 -4.01
N PHE A 76 -9.28 0.97 -3.34
CA PHE A 76 -9.05 0.87 -1.90
C PHE A 76 -8.78 -0.57 -1.41
N GLY A 77 -8.18 -1.40 -2.24
CA GLY A 77 -7.73 -2.75 -1.92
C GLY A 77 -8.80 -3.83 -2.09
N GLU A 78 -9.85 -3.59 -2.87
CA GLU A 78 -10.74 -4.65 -3.36
C GLU A 78 -9.99 -5.55 -4.37
N THR A 79 -9.25 -4.93 -5.30
CA THR A 79 -8.34 -5.61 -6.22
C THR A 79 -6.93 -5.04 -6.10
N TRP A 80 -5.94 -5.87 -6.44
CA TRP A 80 -4.52 -5.53 -6.34
C TRP A 80 -3.83 -5.88 -7.64
N LEU A 81 -2.98 -4.97 -8.13
CA LEU A 81 -2.04 -5.33 -9.16
C LEU A 81 -0.82 -6.01 -8.53
N GLU A 82 -0.54 -7.22 -8.98
CA GLU A 82 0.61 -8.00 -8.56
C GLU A 82 1.77 -7.82 -9.54
N PRO A 83 2.91 -7.25 -9.10
CA PRO A 83 4.08 -7.17 -9.96
C PRO A 83 4.61 -8.57 -10.26
N GLU A 84 4.96 -8.85 -11.51
CA GLU A 84 5.56 -10.15 -11.91
C GLU A 84 6.89 -10.43 -11.20
N ARG A 85 7.61 -9.38 -10.79
CA ARG A 85 8.92 -9.47 -10.14
C ARG A 85 9.03 -8.44 -9.02
N GLY A 86 9.70 -8.83 -7.94
CA GLY A 86 10.04 -7.92 -6.84
C GLY A 86 11.09 -6.88 -7.27
N LEU A 87 11.19 -5.80 -6.49
CA LEU A 87 12.20 -4.76 -6.67
C LEU A 87 13.59 -5.33 -6.38
N GLN A 88 14.55 -4.98 -7.23
CA GLN A 88 15.93 -5.48 -7.17
C GLN A 88 16.88 -4.38 -7.58
N PHE A 89 18.09 -4.39 -7.01
CA PHE A 89 19.20 -3.60 -7.53
C PHE A 89 19.68 -4.17 -8.87
N SER A 90 20.43 -3.38 -9.62
CA SER A 90 21.11 -3.82 -10.84
C SER A 90 22.03 -5.01 -10.55
N ALA A 91 22.13 -5.98 -11.45
CA ALA A 91 22.95 -7.18 -11.23
C ALA A 91 24.44 -6.83 -10.97
N GLU A 92 24.91 -5.74 -11.56
CA GLU A 92 26.28 -5.22 -11.46
C GLU A 92 26.62 -4.71 -10.05
N SER A 93 25.63 -4.35 -9.22
CA SER A 93 25.90 -3.83 -7.88
C SER A 93 26.34 -4.92 -6.91
N GLY A 94 25.99 -6.18 -7.18
CA GLY A 94 26.17 -7.29 -6.25
C GLY A 94 25.27 -7.22 -5.01
N GLU A 95 24.42 -6.20 -4.90
CA GLU A 95 23.55 -5.97 -3.75
C GLU A 95 22.20 -6.67 -3.93
N LYS A 96 21.60 -7.11 -2.81
CA LYS A 96 20.26 -7.68 -2.77
C LYS A 96 19.34 -6.82 -1.92
N LEU A 97 18.19 -6.46 -2.47
CA LEU A 97 17.14 -5.80 -1.69
C LEU A 97 16.58 -6.78 -0.65
N ASN A 98 16.69 -6.40 0.63
CA ASN A 98 16.20 -7.22 1.74
C ASN A 98 14.76 -6.88 2.13
N ALA A 99 14.45 -5.58 2.22
CA ALA A 99 13.13 -5.10 2.57
C ALA A 99 12.93 -3.65 2.10
N ILE A 100 11.68 -3.31 1.81
CA ILE A 100 11.20 -1.94 1.62
C ILE A 100 10.56 -1.49 2.94
N TRP A 101 11.18 -0.52 3.61
CA TRP A 101 10.75 -0.09 4.94
C TRP A 101 9.70 1.01 4.90
N LEU A 102 9.80 1.91 3.93
CA LEU A 102 8.96 3.08 3.79
C LEU A 102 8.67 3.27 2.30
N ILE A 103 7.47 3.72 1.98
CA ILE A 103 7.15 4.25 0.66
C ILE A 103 6.53 5.63 0.82
N GLU A 104 6.85 6.53 -0.08
CA GLU A 104 6.29 7.89 -0.10
C GLU A 104 5.88 8.31 -1.51
N PRO A 105 4.76 9.02 -1.67
CA PRO A 105 4.45 9.66 -2.93
C PRO A 105 5.60 10.59 -3.33
N GLY A 106 5.90 10.65 -4.63
CA GLY A 106 6.81 11.63 -5.19
C GLY A 106 6.36 13.08 -4.97
N ARG A 107 7.09 14.02 -5.55
CA ARG A 107 6.72 15.44 -5.47
C ARG A 107 5.38 15.70 -6.17
N ALA A 108 4.71 16.81 -5.84
CA ALA A 108 3.45 17.18 -6.50
C ALA A 108 3.57 17.30 -8.03
N THR A 109 4.76 17.65 -8.54
CA THR A 109 5.09 17.74 -9.97
C THR A 109 5.43 16.38 -10.60
N GLU A 110 5.48 15.32 -9.81
CA GLU A 110 5.90 13.97 -10.21
C GLU A 110 4.81 12.95 -9.81
N PRO A 111 3.58 13.08 -10.34
CA PRO A 111 2.44 12.27 -9.91
C PRO A 111 2.68 10.77 -10.12
N ASP A 112 3.46 10.40 -11.13
CA ASP A 112 3.76 8.99 -11.46
C ASP A 112 4.99 8.42 -10.73
N VAL A 113 5.53 9.17 -9.76
CA VAL A 113 6.71 8.76 -8.98
C VAL A 113 6.30 8.34 -7.57
N LEU A 114 6.91 7.24 -7.12
CA LEU A 114 6.88 6.71 -5.76
C LEU A 114 8.33 6.45 -5.31
N TYR A 115 8.69 6.89 -4.12
CA TYR A 115 9.99 6.60 -3.51
C TYR A 115 9.89 5.38 -2.59
N ALA A 116 10.95 4.56 -2.56
CA ALA A 116 11.04 3.30 -1.81
C ALA A 116 12.48 2.96 -1.42
#